data_AF-G5SMW3-F1
#
_entry.id   AF-G5SMW3-F1
#
_cell.length_a   1.000
_cell.length_b   1.000
_cell.length_c   1.000
_cell.angle_alpha   90.00
_cell.angle_beta   90.00
_cell.angle_gamma   90.00
#
_symmetry.space_group_name_H-M   'P 1'
#
loop_
_entity.id
_entity.type
_entity.pdbx_description
1 polymer ?
#
loop_
_entity_poly.entity_id
_entity_poly.type
_entity_poly.pdbx_seq_one_letter_code
_entity_poly.pdbx_strand_id
1 'polypeptide(L)' 'MDRKRKLHYYKYIVKRHLNDIRAHIGQSKNEMERSYYRTRYAAQLSIYAEALGIQERYLERFIQK' A
#
# COMPACT_ATOMS: atom_id res chain seq x y z
N MET A 1 12.88 9.82 -10.93
CA MET A 1 13.34 9.56 -9.55
C MET A 1 14.61 8.73 -9.59
N ASP A 2 15.68 9.16 -8.90
CA ASP A 2 16.88 8.34 -8.65
C ASP A 2 16.51 7.02 -7.92
N ARG A 3 17.23 5.93 -8.19
CA ARG A 3 17.00 4.63 -7.53
C ARG A 3 17.02 4.74 -6.00
N LYS A 4 17.95 5.50 -5.41
CA LYS A 4 18.01 5.74 -3.96
C LYS A 4 16.76 6.44 -3.45
N ARG A 5 16.25 7.42 -4.20
CA ARG A 5 15.01 8.13 -3.86
C ARG A 5 13.79 7.22 -3.97
N LYS A 6 13.69 6.37 -5.01
CA LYS A 6 12.63 5.37 -5.13
C LYS A 6 12.63 4.39 -3.95
N LEU A 7 13.79 3.89 -3.56
CA LEU A 7 13.92 2.97 -2.42
C LEU A 7 13.58 3.65 -1.09
N HIS A 8 14.01 4.90 -0.90
CA HIS A 8 13.67 5.68 0.28
C HIS A 8 12.16 5.95 0.36
N TYR A 9 11.56 6.39 -0.76
CA TYR A 9 10.12 6.60 -0.90
C TYR A 9 9.34 5.32 -0.60
N TYR A 10 9.75 4.19 -1.19
CA TYR A 10 9.16 2.89 -0.91
C TYR A 10 9.25 2.52 0.58
N LYS A 11 10.44 2.61 1.17
CA LYS A 11 10.70 2.15 2.55
C LYS A 11 9.93 2.96 3.59
N TYR A 12 9.93 4.28 3.49
CA TYR A 12 9.44 5.16 4.56
C TYR A 12 8.03 5.68 4.35
N ILE A 13 7.53 5.72 3.10
CA ILE A 13 6.20 6.24 2.78
C ILE A 13 5.29 5.10 2.35
N VAL A 14 5.61 4.43 1.23
CA VAL A 14 4.71 3.43 0.62
C VAL A 14 4.49 2.24 1.55
N LYS A 15 5.57 1.60 2.03
CA LYS A 15 5.48 0.39 2.86
C LYS A 15 4.72 0.67 4.16
N ARG A 16 5.00 1.80 4.79
CA ARG A 16 4.32 2.22 6.04
C ARG A 16 2.83 2.41 5.81
N HIS A 17 2.46 3.28 4.86
CA HIS A 17 1.05 3.63 4.64
C HIS A 17 0.19 2.42 4.22
N LEU A 18 0.71 1.57 3.31
CA LEU A 18 -0.02 0.37 2.90
C LEU A 18 -0.19 -0.64 4.04
N ASN A 19 0.80 -0.78 4.92
CA ASN A 19 0.67 -1.63 6.11
C ASN A 19 -0.31 -1.05 7.14
N ASP A 20 -0.32 0.27 7.34
CA ASP A 20 -1.26 0.93 8.24
C ASP A 20 -2.72 0.68 7.78
N ILE A 21 -2.99 0.81 6.48
CA ILE A 21 -4.32 0.48 5.93
C ILE A 21 -4.65 -1.01 6.12
N ARG A 22 -3.70 -1.92 5.91
CA ARG A 22 -3.92 -3.37 6.17
C ARG A 22 -4.23 -3.65 7.63
N ALA A 23 -3.53 -3.00 8.55
CA ALA A 23 -3.81 -3.11 9.98
C ALA A 23 -5.26 -2.68 10.27
N HIS A 24 -5.71 -1.56 9.68
CA HIS A 24 -7.10 -1.12 9.80
C HIS A 24 -8.11 -2.12 9.22
N ILE A 25 -7.83 -2.76 8.06
CA ILE A 25 -8.67 -3.85 7.52
C ILE A 25 -8.82 -4.99 8.53
N GLY A 26 -7.72 -5.38 9.19
CA GLY A 26 -7.70 -6.46 10.18
C GLY A 26 -8.40 -6.09 11.50
N GLN A 27 -8.31 -4.82 11.89
CA GLN A 27 -8.93 -4.29 13.12
C GLN A 27 -10.39 -3.82 12.92
N SER A 28 -10.87 -3.81 11.68
CA SER A 28 -12.22 -3.32 11.35
C SER A 28 -13.30 -4.10 12.10
N LYS A 29 -14.22 -3.39 12.73
CA LYS A 29 -15.27 -3.97 13.59
C LYS A 29 -16.53 -4.36 12.83
N ASN A 30 -16.74 -3.80 11.64
CA ASN A 30 -17.88 -4.09 10.80
C ASN A 30 -17.49 -4.15 9.32
N GLU A 31 -18.41 -4.68 8.50
CA GLU A 31 -18.18 -4.88 7.08
C GLU A 31 -18.04 -3.57 6.31
N MET A 32 -18.79 -2.53 6.69
CA MET A 32 -18.73 -1.22 6.07
C MET A 32 -17.33 -0.59 6.22
N GLU A 33 -16.77 -0.61 7.43
CA GLU A 33 -15.42 -0.14 7.73
C GLU A 33 -14.36 -0.97 7.00
N ARG A 34 -14.51 -2.29 6.99
CA ARG A 34 -13.60 -3.19 6.26
C ARG A 34 -13.62 -2.91 4.76
N SER A 35 -14.81 -2.69 4.18
CA SER A 35 -15.01 -2.34 2.77
C SER A 35 -14.35 -1.00 2.44
N TYR A 36 -14.54 0.00 3.30
CA TYR A 36 -13.88 1.31 3.17
C TYR A 36 -12.35 1.17 3.07
N TYR A 37 -11.71 0.46 4.01
CA TYR A 37 -10.26 0.31 4.01
C TYR A 37 -9.75 -0.57 2.85
N ARG A 38 -10.53 -1.56 2.38
CA ARG A 38 -10.18 -2.35 1.19
C ARG A 38 -10.14 -1.49 -0.08
N THR A 39 -11.18 -0.69 -0.31
CA THR A 39 -11.21 0.24 -1.45
C THR A 39 -10.06 1.25 -1.37
N ARG A 40 -9.81 1.78 -0.17
CA ARG A 40 -8.68 2.70 0.07
C ARG A 40 -7.33 2.02 -0.20
N TYR A 41 -7.14 0.79 0.24
CA TYR A 41 -5.91 0.02 0.00
C TYR A 41 -5.66 -0.18 -1.49
N ALA A 42 -6.67 -0.61 -2.24
CA ALA A 42 -6.56 -0.84 -3.69
C ALA A 42 -6.18 0.44 -4.44
N ALA A 43 -6.84 1.56 -4.14
CA ALA A 43 -6.53 2.85 -4.77
C ALA A 43 -5.10 3.30 -4.47
N GLN A 44 -4.66 3.21 -3.21
CA GLN A 44 -3.29 3.59 -2.83
C GLN A 44 -2.23 2.66 -3.43
N LEU A 45 -2.50 1.36 -3.48
CA LEU A 45 -1.61 0.39 -4.11
C LEU A 45 -1.36 0.76 -5.58
N SER A 46 -2.42 1.09 -6.32
CA SER A 46 -2.35 1.48 -7.72
C SER A 46 -1.50 2.75 -7.93
N ILE A 47 -1.81 3.80 -7.16
CA ILE A 47 -1.07 5.08 -7.22
C ILE A 47 0.42 4.89 -6.89
N TYR A 48 0.74 4.10 -5.86
CA TYR A 48 2.13 3.86 -5.50
C TYR A 48 2.86 2.97 -6.49
N ALA A 49 2.19 1.98 -7.07
CA ALA A 49 2.76 1.14 -8.12
C ALA A 49 3.12 1.98 -9.35
N GLU A 50 2.22 2.87 -9.77
CA GLU A 50 2.45 3.84 -10.84
C GLU A 50 3.65 4.77 -10.52
N ALA A 51 3.65 5.39 -9.34
CA ALA A 51 4.72 6.30 -8.93
C ALA A 51 6.11 5.62 -8.85
N LEU A 52 6.13 4.34 -8.45
CA LEU A 52 7.35 3.54 -8.42
C LEU A 52 7.73 2.99 -9.80
N GLY A 53 6.80 2.95 -10.75
CA GLY A 53 6.95 2.36 -12.08
C GLY A 53 7.07 0.83 -12.02
N ILE A 54 6.25 0.20 -11.18
CA ILE A 54 6.19 -1.26 -11.00
C ILE A 54 4.75 -1.75 -11.14
N GLN A 55 4.56 -3.03 -11.40
CA GLN A 55 3.21 -3.61 -11.42
C GLN A 55 2.69 -3.80 -9.98
N GLU A 56 1.39 -3.55 -9.78
CA GLU A 56 0.71 -3.65 -8.49
C GLU A 56 0.95 -5.00 -7.80
N ARG A 57 0.86 -6.11 -8.55
CA ARG A 57 1.12 -7.48 -8.05
C ARG A 57 2.49 -7.64 -7.39
N TYR A 58 3.50 -6.92 -7.87
CA TYR A 58 4.83 -6.96 -7.27
C TYR A 58 4.86 -6.16 -5.98
N LEU A 59 4.29 -4.94 -6.00
CA LEU A 59 4.22 -4.10 -4.81
C LEU A 59 3.47 -4.82 -3.68
N GLU A 60 2.31 -5.41 -3.99
CA GLU A 60 1.49 -6.15 -3.04
C GLU A 60 2.27 -7.30 -2.39
N ARG A 61 3.02 -8.08 -3.19
CA ARG A 61 3.87 -9.17 -2.69
C ARG A 61 4.90 -8.71 -1.66
N PHE A 62 5.43 -7.49 -1.79
CA PHE A 62 6.40 -6.91 -0.86
C PHE A 62 5.76 -6.26 0.38
N ILE A 63 4.46 -5.96 0.35
CA ILE A 63 3.71 -5.52 1.53
C ILE A 63 3.30 -6.73 2.40
N GLN A 64 3.11 -7.91 1.80
CA GLN A 64 2.77 -9.14 2.52
C GLN A 64 3.93 -9.77 3.32
N LYS A 65 5.18 -9.35 3.08
CA LYS A 65 6.40 -9.79 3.78
C LYS A 65 6.90 -8.78 4.82
#